data_AF-A0A1Z5SV60-F1
#
_entry.id   AF-A0A1Z5SV60-F1
#
_cell.length_a   1.000
_cell.length_b   1.000
_cell.length_c   1.000
_cell.angle_alpha   90.00
_cell.angle_beta   90.00
_cell.angle_gamma   90.00
#
_symmetry.space_group_name_H-M   'P 1'
#
loop_
_entity.id
_entity.type
_entity.pdbx_description
1 polymer ?
#
loop_
_entity_poly.entity_id
_entity_poly.type
_entity_poly.pdbx_seq_one_letter_code
_entity_poly.pdbx_strand_id
1 'polypeptide(L)' 'MRLINTEKLEMHEFLPADIPRYAILSHRWQEEEVSFKQYSKRHKYPEIQQLKGFAKIEDSVA' A
#
# COMPACT_ATOMS: atom_id res chain seq x y z
N MET A 1 0.37 7.75 -11.50
CA MET A 1 0.05 6.42 -10.91
C MET A 1 0.61 6.38 -9.50
N ARG A 2 -0.03 5.68 -8.56
CA ARG A 2 0.46 5.55 -7.18
C ARG A 2 0.87 4.12 -6.91
N LEU A 3 2.11 3.92 -6.47
CA LEU A 3 2.66 2.62 -6.12
C LEU A 3 3.17 2.64 -4.68
N ILE A 4 3.19 1.48 -4.04
CA ILE A 4 3.82 1.30 -2.73
C ILE A 4 5.22 0.76 -2.95
N ASN A 5 6.22 1.39 -2.34
CA ASN A 5 7.57 0.86 -2.29
C ASN A 5 7.59 -0.32 -1.30
N THR A 6 8.02 -1.51 -1.73
CA THR A 6 7.99 -2.71 -0.91
C THR A 6 9.02 -2.69 0.23
N GLU A 7 10.16 -2.01 0.07
CA GLU A 7 11.18 -1.95 1.12
C GLU A 7 10.80 -0.98 2.25
N LYS A 8 10.19 0.15 1.88
CA LYS A 8 9.88 1.26 2.81
C LYS A 8 8.42 1.33 3.22
N LEU A 9 7.55 0.60 2.52
CA LEU A 9 6.10 0.70 2.64
C LEU A 9 5.59 2.14 2.51
N GLU A 10 6.29 2.97 1.74
CA GLU A 10 5.88 4.36 1.47
C GLU A 10 5.16 4.43 0.13
N MET A 11 4.16 5.31 0.04
CA MET A 11 3.44 5.53 -1.20
C MET A 11 4.16 6.59 -2.05
N HIS A 12 4.40 6.26 -3.31
CA HIS A 12 5.03 7.14 -4.28
C HIS A 12 4.08 7.40 -5.44
N GLU A 13 3.96 8.67 -5.81
CA GLU A 13 3.21 9.09 -7.00
C GLU A 13 4.17 9.34 -8.16
N PHE A 14 3.90 8.70 -9.28
CA PHE A 14 4.68 8.78 -10.51
C PHE A 14 3.87 9.48 -11.60
N LEU A 15 4.52 10.37 -12.33
CA LEU A 15 4.01 10.89 -13.60
C LEU A 15 4.05 9.77 -14.65
N PRO A 16 3.20 9.82 -15.70
CA PRO A 16 3.15 8.77 -16.72
C PRO A 16 4.50 8.43 -17.36
N ALA A 17 5.39 9.42 -17.50
CA ALA A 17 6.72 9.24 -18.11
C ALA A 17 7.74 8.54 -17.19
N ASP A 18 7.50 8.51 -15.86
CA ASP A 18 8.48 8.11 -14.85
C ASP A 18 8.07 6.83 -14.11
N ILE A 19 7.09 6.09 -14.64
CA ILE A 19 6.61 4.86 -14.00
C ILE A 19 7.71 3.79 -14.07
N PRO A 20 8.22 3.29 -12.92
CA PRO A 20 9.23 2.24 -12.90
C PRO A 20 8.60 0.90 -13.30
N ARG A 21 9.41 -0.16 -13.43
CA ARG A 21 8.86 -1.52 -13.47
C ARG A 21 8.12 -1.81 -12.17
N TYR A 22 6.91 -2.35 -12.27
CA TYR A 22 6.07 -2.70 -11.14
C TYR A 22 5.38 -4.03 -11.38
N ALA A 23 4.95 -4.67 -10.29
CA ALA A 23 4.05 -5.81 -10.33
C ALA A 23 2.70 -5.41 -9.75
N ILE A 24 1.61 -5.95 -10.31
CA ILE A 24 0.28 -5.83 -9.72
C ILE A 24 0.03 -7.13 -8.95
N LEU A 25 -0.09 -7.01 -7.63
CA LEU A 25 -0.49 -8.13 -6.79
C LEU A 25 -2.01 -8.08 -6.63
N SER A 26 -2.71 -8.93 -7.38
CA SER A 26 -4.16 -9.07 -7.24
C SER A 26 -4.45 -10.06 -6.11
N HIS A 27 -4.61 -9.54 -4.89
CA HIS A 27 -5.19 -10.32 -3.80
C HIS A 27 -6.70 -10.13 -3.78
N ARG A 28 -7.43 -11.16 -3.36
CA ARG A 28 -8.89 -11.05 -3.15
C ARG A 28 -9.15 -10.01 -2.08
N TRP A 29 -10.14 -9.14 -2.29
CA TRP A 29 -10.63 -8.23 -1.26
C TRP A 29 -11.08 -9.02 -0.03
N GLN A 30 -10.74 -8.53 1.17
CA GLN A 30 -11.25 -9.04 2.43
C GLN A 30 -11.96 -7.92 3.22
N GLU A 31 -12.40 -8.22 4.43
CA GLU A 31 -12.89 -7.19 5.36
C GLU A 31 -11.73 -6.36 5.90
N GLU A 32 -11.99 -5.12 6.33
CA GLU A 32 -10.95 -4.27 6.92
C GLU A 32 -9.80 -3.98 5.93
N GLU A 33 -10.17 -3.69 4.69
CA GLU A 33 -9.23 -3.22 3.67
C GLU A 33 -8.81 -1.77 3.90
N VAL A 34 -7.65 -1.41 3.38
CA VAL A 34 -7.06 -0.09 3.56
C VAL A 34 -7.36 0.80 2.36
N SER A 35 -8.01 1.94 2.60
CA SER A 35 -8.16 2.98 1.58
C SER A 35 -6.87 3.81 1.45
N PHE A 36 -6.69 4.46 0.30
CA PHE A 36 -5.61 5.43 0.08
C PHE A 36 -5.54 6.50 1.19
N LYS A 37 -6.70 7.06 1.59
CA LYS A 37 -6.77 8.10 2.62
C LYS A 37 -6.31 7.60 3.99
N GLN A 38 -6.65 6.35 4.33
CA GLN A 38 -6.18 5.70 5.56
C GLN A 38 -4.67 5.46 5.47
N TYR A 39 -4.18 4.86 4.39
CA TYR A 39 -2.75 4.58 4.21
C TYR A 39 -1.86 5.82 4.35
N SER A 40 -2.28 6.95 3.75
CA SER A 40 -1.57 8.23 3.85
C SER A 40 -1.54 8.81 5.26
N LYS A 41 -2.40 8.33 6.17
CA LYS A 41 -2.46 8.76 7.57
C LYS A 41 -2.00 7.69 8.57
N ARG A 42 -1.47 6.56 8.10
CA ARG A 42 -1.07 5.41 8.95
C ARG A 42 -0.06 5.76 10.04
N HIS A 43 0.79 6.76 9.82
CA HIS A 43 1.76 7.24 10.82
C HIS A 43 1.10 8.07 11.93
N LYS A 44 -0.06 8.69 11.65
CA LYS A 44 -0.84 9.48 12.62
C LYS A 44 -1.85 8.63 13.39
N TYR A 45 -2.33 7.55 12.77
CA TYR A 45 -3.37 6.67 13.30
C TYR A 45 -2.87 5.22 13.22
N PRO A 46 -2.14 4.73 14.25
CA PRO A 46 -1.52 3.40 14.25
C PRO A 46 -2.52 2.25 14.10
N GLU A 47 -3.79 2.45 14.46
CA GLU A 47 -4.86 1.47 14.28
C GLU A 47 -5.06 1.07 12.80
N ILE A 48 -4.64 1.92 11.86
CA ILE A 48 -4.70 1.63 10.42
C ILE A 48 -3.77 0.46 10.06
N GLN A 49 -2.66 0.30 10.77
CA GLN A 49 -1.72 -0.81 10.53
C GLN A 49 -2.27 -2.16 11.03
N GLN A 50 -3.32 -2.13 11.86
CA GLN A 50 -3.99 -3.34 12.37
C GLN A 50 -5.07 -3.87 11.42
N LEU A 51 -5.41 -3.11 10.38
CA LEU A 51 -6.37 -3.52 9.37
C LEU A 51 -5.86 -4.74 8.60
N LYS A 52 -6.70 -5.74 8.39
CA LYS A 52 -6.29 -6.98 7.67
C LYS A 52 -5.74 -6.67 6.28
N GLY A 53 -6.29 -5.67 5.59
CA GLY A 53 -5.77 -5.22 4.30
C GLY A 53 -4.35 -4.63 4.37
N PHE A 54 -3.96 -4.05 5.51
CA PHE A 54 -2.59 -3.57 5.72
C PHE A 54 -1.59 -4.72 5.83
N ALA A 55 -1.93 -5.76 6.60
CA ALA A 55 -1.09 -6.95 6.76
C ALA A 55 -0.75 -7.61 5.40
N LYS A 56 -1.69 -7.63 4.44
CA LYS A 56 -1.42 -8.12 3.07
C LYS A 56 -0.33 -7.31 2.34
N ILE A 57 -0.28 -6.00 2.58
CA ILE A 57 0.74 -5.13 1.98
C ILE A 57 2.11 -5.46 2.58
N GLU A 58 2.18 -5.74 3.88
CA GLU A 58 3.40 -6.18 4.55
C GLU A 58 3.85 -7.56 4.08
N ASP A 59 2.93 -8.51 3.93
CA ASP A 59 3.22 -9.84 3.39
C ASP A 59 3.70 -9.84 1.92
N SER A 60 3.44 -8.74 1.21
CA SER A 60 3.88 -8.56 -0.18
C SER A 60 5.35 -8.11 -0.29
N VAL A 61 5.99 -7.80 0.84
CA VAL A 61 7.41 -7.46 0.90
C VAL A 61 8.23 -8.74 0.86
N ALA A 62 9.08 -8.87 -0.16
CA ALA A 62 10.01 -9.99 -0.32
C ALA A 62 11.20 -9.89 0.63
#